data_AF-A0AAD7EJU1-F1
#
_entry.id   AF-A0AAD7EJU1-F1
#
_cell.length_a   1.000
_cell.length_b   1.000
_cell.length_c   1.000
_cell.angle_alpha   90.00
_cell.angle_beta   90.00
_cell.angle_gamma   90.00
#
_symmetry.space_group_name_H-M   'P 1'
#
loop_
_entity.id
_entity.type
_entity.pdbx_description
1 polymer ?
#
loop_
_entity_poly.entity_id
_entity_poly.type
_entity_poly.pdbx_seq_one_letter_code
_entity_poly.pdbx_strand_id
1 'polypeptide(L)'
;MAALSLNDVPLEILSEIFGFLDAKTLLSCSSVCNLWNDVVKPSPELQYTIELWADGMVYGPSGALTCTETLEALYQKRTAWKNLEWTSKTVVKYESLNVCRAYDLVGGLFTQQQRGPDFLAISLPRIVDEPQAARDTYSMGTKLQNFEDFAIDPTQDLIVRFYTPPGELAYLECHTISSKEPHPLAKNALLAFSLARDPIGVFSIQVADDIIGIFFPEAPFSFKLFNWRGGIKITELKDTEIETPLPISVFHLLSSRSYIFAHTSFDLGDAGQIDIYAFDGERANHPTHVATLELPKLLPKTYITTLIIQAGPFCAQPIFGTPFSKSNEHRIYMLLIRYGIATPGNWCRLFVHYRWFHKYVLEHCHGKTKFATVVPWDEWGPQNSLMLPGENHQWN
;
A
#
# COMPACT_ATOMS: atom_id res chain seq x y z
N MET A 1 -43.95 30.57 -3.45
CA MET A 1 -42.67 30.82 -2.75
C MET A 1 -41.61 30.96 -3.81
N ALA A 2 -40.90 32.10 -3.86
CA ALA A 2 -39.74 32.24 -4.74
C ALA A 2 -38.66 31.28 -4.22
N ALA A 3 -38.10 30.45 -5.10
CA ALA A 3 -36.98 29.60 -4.74
C ALA A 3 -35.78 30.50 -4.43
N LEU A 4 -35.23 30.40 -3.22
CA LEU A 4 -33.96 31.05 -2.87
C LEU A 4 -32.87 30.46 -3.78
N SER A 5 -32.15 31.33 -4.49
CA SER A 5 -31.01 30.92 -5.30
C SER A 5 -29.79 30.76 -4.40
N LEU A 6 -28.94 29.79 -4.70
CA LEU A 6 -27.64 29.67 -4.02
C LEU A 6 -26.75 30.90 -4.27
N ASN A 7 -27.02 31.67 -5.33
CA ASN A 7 -26.31 32.93 -5.61
C ASN A 7 -26.73 34.10 -4.70
N ASP A 8 -27.82 33.93 -3.94
CA ASP A 8 -28.35 34.98 -3.06
C ASP A 8 -27.76 34.91 -1.64
N VAL A 9 -26.94 33.89 -1.35
CA VAL A 9 -26.27 33.75 -0.04
C VAL A 9 -24.99 34.60 0.00
N PRO A 10 -24.56 35.07 1.19
CA PRO A 10 -23.28 35.77 1.35
C PRO A 10 -22.09 34.92 0.88
N LEU A 11 -21.05 35.57 0.37
CA LEU A 11 -19.86 34.90 -0.17
C LEU A 11 -19.16 34.01 0.86
N GLU A 12 -19.17 34.40 2.13
CA GLU A 12 -18.60 33.64 3.23
C GLU A 12 -19.34 32.31 3.43
N ILE A 13 -20.67 32.34 3.31
CA ILE A 13 -21.50 31.14 3.42
C ILE A 13 -21.30 30.25 2.18
N LEU A 14 -21.20 30.84 1.00
CA LEU A 14 -20.92 30.10 -0.22
C LEU A 14 -19.53 29.42 -0.16
N SER A 15 -18.53 30.12 0.38
CA SER A 15 -17.19 29.58 0.62
C SER A 15 -17.20 28.42 1.61
N GLU A 16 -17.93 28.55 2.72
CA GLU A 16 -18.08 27.48 3.72
C GLU A 16 -18.77 26.26 3.12
N ILE A 17 -19.84 26.45 2.33
CA ILE A 17 -20.51 25.37 1.61
C ILE A 17 -19.53 24.66 0.67
N PHE A 18 -18.72 25.43 -0.07
CA PHE A 18 -17.70 24.87 -0.96
C PHE A 18 -16.61 24.12 -0.19
N GLY A 19 -16.31 24.51 1.05
CA GLY A 19 -15.38 23.81 1.93
C GLY A 19 -15.77 22.36 2.22
N PHE A 20 -17.03 21.97 2.03
CA PHE A 20 -17.52 20.59 2.17
C PHE A 20 -17.50 19.78 0.88
N LEU A 21 -17.10 20.38 -0.26
CA LEU A 21 -17.12 19.73 -1.57
C LEU A 21 -15.78 19.04 -1.88
N ASP A 22 -15.83 17.95 -2.65
CA ASP A 22 -14.62 17.33 -3.17
C ASP A 22 -13.97 18.16 -4.29
N ALA A 23 -12.71 17.87 -4.59
CA ALA A 23 -11.93 18.59 -5.60
C ALA A 23 -12.60 18.61 -7.00
N LYS A 24 -13.22 17.50 -7.41
CA LYS A 24 -13.88 17.40 -8.73
C LYS A 24 -15.12 18.28 -8.79
N THR A 25 -15.88 18.32 -7.71
CA THR A 25 -17.08 19.14 -7.57
C THR A 25 -16.69 20.61 -7.51
N LEU A 26 -15.61 20.97 -6.80
CA LEU A 26 -15.06 22.33 -6.79
C LEU A 26 -14.64 22.82 -8.17
N LEU A 27 -13.94 21.98 -8.95
CA LEU A 27 -13.59 22.27 -10.34
C LEU A 27 -14.82 22.43 -11.24
N SER A 28 -15.88 21.67 -10.96
CA SER A 28 -17.15 21.82 -11.67
C SER A 28 -17.82 23.13 -11.29
N CYS A 29 -17.85 23.48 -10.00
CA CYS A 29 -18.40 24.73 -9.47
C CYS A 29 -17.69 25.96 -10.07
N SER A 30 -16.37 25.93 -10.21
CA SER A 30 -15.61 27.03 -10.83
C SER A 30 -15.90 27.21 -12.32
N SER A 31 -16.55 26.22 -12.95
CA SER A 31 -16.98 26.28 -14.36
C SER A 31 -18.46 26.67 -14.53
N VAL A 32 -19.22 26.86 -13.44
CA VAL A 32 -20.66 27.20 -13.50
C VAL A 32 -20.88 28.67 -13.84
N CYS A 33 -20.25 29.59 -13.11
CA CYS A 33 -20.38 31.03 -13.32
C CYS A 33 -19.20 31.80 -12.70
N ASN A 34 -19.07 33.09 -13.05
CA ASN A 34 -18.00 33.95 -12.53
C ASN A 34 -18.03 34.07 -11.00
N LEU A 35 -19.22 34.20 -10.39
CA LEU A 35 -19.37 34.30 -8.93
C LEU A 35 -18.73 33.10 -8.22
N TRP A 36 -19.05 31.88 -8.65
CA TRP A 36 -18.53 30.66 -8.02
C TRP A 36 -17.05 30.47 -8.30
N ASN A 37 -16.62 30.81 -9.51
CA ASN A 37 -15.21 30.86 -9.86
C ASN A 37 -14.43 31.84 -8.96
N ASP A 38 -15.02 32.99 -8.64
CA ASP A 38 -14.42 34.03 -7.80
C ASP A 38 -14.47 33.68 -6.30
N VAL A 39 -15.26 32.68 -5.90
CA VAL A 39 -15.15 32.05 -4.58
C VAL A 39 -14.04 31.01 -4.56
N VAL A 40 -13.99 30.13 -5.58
CA VAL A 40 -13.06 29.00 -5.61
C VAL A 40 -11.60 29.44 -5.82
N LYS A 41 -11.34 30.31 -6.79
CA LYS A 41 -9.97 30.66 -7.20
C LYS A 41 -9.13 31.36 -6.13
N PRO A 42 -9.64 32.38 -5.41
CA PRO A 42 -8.83 33.10 -4.44
C PRO A 42 -8.75 32.44 -3.07
N SER A 43 -9.61 31.46 -2.75
CA SER A 43 -9.58 30.75 -1.45
C SER A 43 -8.43 29.75 -1.41
N PRO A 44 -7.42 29.93 -0.52
CA PRO A 44 -6.34 28.97 -0.34
C PRO A 44 -6.84 27.59 0.11
N GLU A 45 -7.93 27.53 0.87
CA GLU A 45 -8.52 26.29 1.40
C GLU A 45 -9.12 25.43 0.28
N LEU A 46 -9.89 26.07 -0.61
CA LEU A 46 -10.50 25.39 -1.76
C LEU A 46 -9.42 25.00 -2.78
N GLN A 47 -8.45 25.90 -3.04
CA GLN A 47 -7.31 25.58 -3.89
C GLN A 47 -6.49 24.42 -3.31
N TYR A 48 -6.24 24.42 -2.00
CA TYR A 48 -5.48 23.34 -1.36
C TYR A 48 -6.15 21.98 -1.53
N THR A 49 -7.48 21.91 -1.39
CA THR A 49 -8.24 20.68 -1.66
C THR A 49 -8.08 20.20 -3.10
N ILE A 50 -8.16 21.12 -4.08
CA ILE A 50 -7.98 20.81 -5.51
C ILE A 50 -6.56 20.31 -5.79
N GLU A 51 -5.55 21.00 -5.25
CA GLU A 51 -4.14 20.72 -5.51
C GLU A 51 -3.68 19.42 -4.84
N LEU A 52 -4.18 19.10 -3.64
CA LEU A 52 -3.97 17.80 -3.00
C LEU A 52 -4.50 16.67 -3.88
N TRP A 53 -5.72 16.81 -4.39
CA TRP A 53 -6.32 15.83 -5.27
C TRP A 53 -5.50 15.66 -6.56
N ALA A 54 -5.05 16.76 -7.17
CA ALA A 54 -4.21 16.73 -8.37
C ALA A 54 -2.89 15.96 -8.15
N ASP A 55 -2.30 16.06 -6.95
CA ASP A 55 -1.05 15.38 -6.59
C ASP A 55 -1.24 13.98 -5.97
N GLY A 56 -2.49 13.49 -5.88
CA GLY A 56 -2.83 12.21 -5.25
C GLY A 56 -2.48 12.16 -3.76
N MET A 57 -2.66 13.29 -3.08
CA MET A 57 -2.38 13.48 -1.66
C MET A 57 -3.67 13.67 -0.86
N VAL A 58 -3.57 13.44 0.45
CA VAL A 58 -4.62 13.72 1.43
C VAL A 58 -4.11 14.72 2.44
N TYR A 59 -5.06 15.43 3.06
CA TYR A 59 -4.79 16.34 4.16
C TYR A 59 -4.03 15.60 5.26
N GLY A 60 -2.92 16.19 5.72
CA GLY A 60 -2.21 15.74 6.90
C GLY A 60 -2.44 16.76 8.04
N PRO A 61 -2.62 16.30 9.29
CA PRO A 61 -2.73 17.21 10.42
C PRO A 61 -1.38 17.90 10.65
N SER A 62 -1.17 19.05 10.00
CA SER A 62 -0.06 19.96 10.31
C SER A 62 -0.53 20.93 11.38
N GLY A 63 -0.10 20.71 12.62
CA GLY A 63 -0.41 21.62 13.73
C GLY A 63 0.31 22.97 13.66
N ALA A 64 1.21 23.19 12.67
CA ALA A 64 2.13 24.32 12.65
C ALA A 64 1.96 25.27 11.45
N LEU A 65 1.38 24.84 10.34
CA LEU A 65 1.30 25.64 9.11
C LEU A 65 -0.13 26.14 8.85
N THR A 66 -0.24 27.38 8.38
CA THR A 66 -1.48 27.91 7.81
C THR A 66 -1.83 27.22 6.49
N CYS A 67 -3.06 27.39 6.00
CA CYS A 67 -3.47 26.81 4.72
C CYS A 67 -2.63 27.36 3.55
N THR A 68 -2.31 28.66 3.57
CA THR A 68 -1.48 29.30 2.55
C THR A 68 -0.06 28.73 2.52
N GLU A 69 0.61 28.62 3.67
CA GLU A 69 1.95 28.04 3.77
C GLU A 69 1.96 26.57 3.34
N THR A 70 0.91 25.84 3.70
CA THR A 70 0.72 24.45 3.33
C THR A 70 0.56 24.27 1.81
N LEU A 71 -0.22 25.15 1.16
CA LEU A 71 -0.39 25.18 -0.29
C LEU A 71 0.93 25.54 -0.99
N GLU A 72 1.67 26.52 -0.46
CA GLU A 72 2.99 26.87 -0.99
C GLU A 72 3.98 25.71 -0.88
N ALA A 73 4.01 25.01 0.26
CA ALA A 73 4.84 23.82 0.46
C ALA A 73 4.50 22.70 -0.54
N LEU A 74 3.23 22.55 -0.91
CA LEU A 74 2.81 21.59 -1.93
C LEU A 74 3.35 21.97 -3.32
N TYR A 75 3.26 23.24 -3.70
CA TYR A 75 3.82 23.73 -4.97
C TYR A 75 5.34 23.61 -5.04
N GLN A 76 6.03 23.93 -3.95
CA GLN A 76 7.48 23.77 -3.84
C GLN A 76 7.86 22.30 -3.99
N LYS A 77 7.16 21.39 -3.31
CA LYS A 77 7.36 19.95 -3.46
C LYS A 77 7.18 19.49 -4.90
N ARG A 78 6.12 19.94 -5.59
CA ARG A 78 5.85 19.56 -6.98
C ARG A 78 6.97 20.01 -7.92
N THR A 79 7.44 21.24 -7.74
CA THR A 79 8.55 21.82 -8.52
C THR A 79 9.85 21.06 -8.28
N ALA A 80 10.18 20.80 -7.01
CA ALA A 80 11.36 20.06 -6.61
C ALA A 80 11.38 18.64 -7.20
N TRP A 81 10.25 17.92 -7.13
CA TRP A 81 10.14 16.59 -7.74
C TRP A 81 10.29 16.60 -9.26
N LYS A 82 9.74 17.62 -9.93
CA LYS A 82 9.85 17.76 -11.39
C LYS A 82 11.29 18.02 -11.85
N ASN A 83 12.03 18.80 -11.08
CA ASN A 83 13.41 19.19 -11.41
C ASN A 83 14.49 18.29 -10.77
N LEU A 84 14.08 17.30 -9.96
CA LEU A 84 14.98 16.49 -9.12
C LEU A 84 15.86 17.33 -8.19
N GLU A 85 15.28 18.41 -7.65
CA GLU A 85 15.93 19.30 -6.69
C GLU A 85 15.68 18.79 -5.27
N TRP A 86 16.77 18.54 -4.53
CA TRP A 86 16.69 18.07 -3.14
C TRP A 86 16.82 19.25 -2.19
N THR A 87 15.91 19.36 -1.23
CA THR A 87 15.96 20.43 -0.21
C THR A 87 17.08 20.20 0.80
N SER A 88 17.38 18.94 1.11
CA SER A 88 18.49 18.56 1.98
C SER A 88 19.01 17.17 1.63
N LYS A 89 20.27 16.91 1.97
CA LYS A 89 20.87 15.57 1.90
C LYS A 89 21.31 15.14 3.28
N THR A 90 20.87 13.95 3.65
CA THR A 90 21.17 13.33 4.92
C THR A 90 21.85 11.99 4.68
N VAL A 91 22.98 11.75 5.35
CA VAL A 91 23.60 10.43 5.41
C VAL A 91 23.35 9.85 6.79
N VAL A 92 22.57 8.77 6.85
CA VAL A 92 22.39 7.98 8.06
C VAL A 92 23.48 6.91 8.08
N LYS A 93 24.31 6.93 9.12
CA LYS A 93 25.26 5.84 9.38
C LYS A 93 24.52 4.72 10.10
N TYR A 94 24.58 3.52 9.55
CA TYR A 94 24.06 2.30 10.17
C TYR A 94 25.11 1.19 10.05
N GLU A 95 25.02 0.16 10.90
CA GLU A 95 25.92 -0.99 10.81
C GLU A 95 25.64 -1.79 9.53
N SER A 96 26.72 -2.24 8.87
CA SER A 96 26.74 -2.84 7.52
C SER A 96 25.48 -3.60 7.07
N LEU A 97 25.06 -3.37 5.80
CA LEU A 97 24.02 -4.15 5.11
C LEU A 97 24.23 -5.67 5.16
N ASN A 98 25.48 -6.11 5.34
CA ASN A 98 25.83 -7.54 5.49
C ASN A 98 25.26 -8.18 6.77
N VAL A 99 24.62 -7.38 7.63
CA VAL A 99 24.04 -7.77 8.92
C VAL A 99 22.52 -7.54 8.98
N CYS A 100 21.95 -6.88 7.96
CA CYS A 100 20.53 -6.59 7.88
C CYS A 100 19.74 -7.86 7.56
N ARG A 101 18.84 -8.27 8.47
CA ARG A 101 17.89 -9.35 8.19
C ARG A 101 16.63 -8.84 7.50
N ALA A 102 16.03 -7.82 8.09
CA ALA A 102 14.83 -7.16 7.58
C ALA A 102 14.92 -5.65 7.80
N TYR A 103 14.31 -4.89 6.89
CA TYR A 103 14.12 -3.45 7.02
C TYR A 103 12.80 -3.06 6.38
N ASP A 104 12.21 -1.96 6.85
CA ASP A 104 11.00 -1.40 6.27
C ASP A 104 11.06 0.13 6.27
N LEU A 105 10.38 0.75 5.31
CA LEU A 105 10.31 2.19 5.14
C LEU A 105 8.85 2.62 4.92
N VAL A 106 8.20 3.02 6.01
CA VAL A 106 6.78 3.37 6.03
C VAL A 106 6.58 4.70 6.74
N GLY A 107 5.71 5.56 6.23
CA GLY A 107 5.26 6.74 6.97
C GLY A 107 6.35 7.75 7.37
N GLY A 108 7.49 7.77 6.67
CA GLY A 108 8.64 8.60 7.06
C GLY A 108 9.47 8.00 8.20
N LEU A 109 9.32 6.71 8.51
CA LEU A 109 10.14 5.97 9.45
C LEU A 109 10.91 4.88 8.70
N PHE A 110 12.24 4.94 8.76
CA PHE A 110 13.10 3.83 8.35
C PHE A 110 13.35 2.94 9.56
N THR A 111 13.11 1.65 9.40
CA THR A 111 13.29 0.65 10.46
C THR A 111 14.15 -0.50 9.98
N GLN A 112 14.96 -1.04 10.87
CA GLN A 112 15.87 -2.13 10.55
C GLN A 112 16.08 -3.03 11.76
N GLN A 113 16.04 -4.33 11.54
CA GLN A 113 16.48 -5.32 12.52
C GLN A 113 18.01 -5.36 12.57
N GLN A 114 18.60 -5.16 13.74
CA GLN A 114 20.04 -5.28 13.97
C GLN A 114 20.40 -6.71 14.43
N ARG A 115 21.69 -7.00 14.61
CA ARG A 115 22.15 -8.30 15.14
C ARG A 115 21.69 -8.44 16.60
N GLY A 116 20.92 -9.49 16.89
CA GLY A 116 20.38 -9.73 18.22
C GLY A 116 19.00 -9.06 18.41
N PRO A 117 18.64 -8.67 19.64
CA PRO A 117 17.31 -8.15 19.93
C PRO A 117 17.14 -6.65 19.62
N ASP A 118 18.17 -6.03 19.08
CA ASP A 118 18.20 -4.60 18.81
C ASP A 118 17.49 -4.28 17.48
N PHE A 119 16.80 -3.15 17.48
CA PHE A 119 16.00 -2.67 16.37
C PHE A 119 16.25 -1.19 16.24
N LEU A 120 16.55 -0.73 15.04
CA LEU A 120 16.83 0.65 14.73
C LEU A 120 15.58 1.27 14.09
N ALA A 121 15.10 2.38 14.65
CA ALA A 121 14.09 3.22 14.02
C ALA A 121 14.65 4.64 13.85
N ILE A 122 14.55 5.17 12.63
CA ILE A 122 15.06 6.49 12.25
C ILE A 122 13.94 7.26 11.58
N SER A 123 13.55 8.38 12.18
CA SER A 123 12.65 9.34 11.56
C SER A 123 13.35 10.02 10.38
N LEU A 124 12.71 9.99 9.21
CA LEU A 124 13.18 10.68 8.01
C LEU A 124 12.77 12.16 8.03
N PRO A 125 13.56 13.04 7.37
CA PRO A 125 13.27 14.46 7.30
C PRO A 125 11.89 14.76 6.73
N ARG A 126 11.14 15.62 7.42
CA ARG A 126 9.84 16.15 7.01
C ARG A 126 10.00 17.58 6.50
N ILE A 127 8.96 18.06 5.82
CA ILE A 127 8.93 19.42 5.26
C ILE A 127 8.98 20.50 6.35
N VAL A 128 8.37 20.20 7.51
CA VAL A 128 8.31 21.10 8.67
C VAL A 128 9.50 20.98 9.61
N ASP A 129 10.42 20.04 9.37
CA ASP A 129 11.58 19.88 10.22
C ASP A 129 12.53 21.05 9.99
N GLU A 130 13.02 21.66 11.08
CA GLU A 130 14.14 22.58 10.96
C GLU A 130 15.34 21.85 10.33
N PRO A 131 16.18 22.51 9.51
CA PRO A 131 17.34 21.90 8.86
C PRO A 131 18.32 21.18 9.80
N GLN A 132 18.22 21.43 11.11
CA GLN A 132 19.02 20.83 12.18
C GLN A 132 18.22 20.07 13.25
N ALA A 133 16.91 19.85 13.07
CA ALA A 133 16.10 19.09 14.03
C ALA A 133 16.72 17.70 14.26
N ALA A 134 16.94 17.38 15.54
CA ALA A 134 17.57 16.16 15.98
C ALA A 134 16.81 14.96 15.41
N ARG A 135 17.55 14.09 14.71
CA ARG A 135 16.98 12.85 14.17
C ARG A 135 16.92 11.85 15.30
N ASP A 136 15.70 11.52 15.70
CA ASP A 136 15.51 10.53 16.72
C ASP A 136 15.91 9.16 16.18
N THR A 137 17.00 8.63 16.72
CA THR A 137 17.40 7.24 16.56
C THR A 137 16.87 6.50 17.77
N TYR A 138 15.80 5.75 17.60
CA TYR A 138 15.30 4.89 18.66
C TYR A 138 15.91 3.50 18.47
N SER A 139 16.70 3.06 19.44
CA SER A 139 16.95 1.62 19.58
C SER A 139 15.77 1.02 20.35
N MET A 140 15.09 0.03 19.77
CA MET A 140 14.03 -0.63 20.53
C MET A 140 14.55 -1.46 21.69
N GLY A 141 15.86 -1.70 21.85
CA GLY A 141 16.48 -2.23 23.08
C GLY A 141 15.60 -3.26 23.78
N THR A 142 15.27 -4.33 23.08
CA THR A 142 14.24 -5.25 23.54
C THR A 142 14.86 -6.49 24.18
N LYS A 143 14.11 -7.19 25.04
CA LYS A 143 14.45 -8.55 25.50
C LYS A 143 13.97 -9.62 24.50
N LEU A 144 13.70 -9.26 23.25
CA LEU A 144 12.97 -10.13 22.33
C LEU A 144 13.88 -11.21 21.75
N GLN A 145 13.32 -12.40 21.58
CA GLN A 145 13.94 -13.45 20.78
C GLN A 145 14.08 -12.95 19.34
N ASN A 146 15.14 -13.39 18.64
CA ASN A 146 15.36 -13.05 17.24
C ASN A 146 14.08 -13.36 16.42
N PHE A 147 13.40 -12.34 15.89
CA PHE A 147 12.31 -12.52 14.94
C PHE A 147 12.85 -12.67 13.51
N GLU A 148 12.07 -13.24 12.59
CA GLU A 148 12.50 -13.53 11.22
C GLU A 148 12.27 -12.33 10.28
N ASP A 149 11.13 -11.68 10.41
CA ASP A 149 10.74 -10.48 9.65
C ASP A 149 9.68 -9.67 10.41
N PHE A 150 9.33 -8.49 9.89
CA PHE A 150 8.34 -7.61 10.51
C PHE A 150 7.67 -6.68 9.48
N ALA A 151 6.52 -6.13 9.86
CA ALA A 151 5.84 -5.05 9.13
C ALA A 151 5.47 -3.93 10.10
N ILE A 152 5.46 -2.68 9.63
CA ILE A 152 5.12 -1.51 10.45
C ILE A 152 3.97 -0.68 9.86
N ASP A 153 3.23 -0.03 10.75
CA ASP A 153 2.40 1.13 10.43
C ASP A 153 2.60 2.21 11.50
N PRO A 154 3.55 3.15 11.27
CA PRO A 154 3.84 4.23 12.21
C PRO A 154 2.66 5.17 12.48
N THR A 155 1.67 5.21 11.58
CA THR A 155 0.49 6.07 11.77
C THR A 155 -0.46 5.55 12.83
N GLN A 156 -0.27 4.30 13.24
CA GLN A 156 -0.95 3.65 14.36
C GLN A 156 -0.01 3.35 15.52
N ASP A 157 1.26 3.75 15.45
CA ASP A 157 2.32 3.31 16.37
C ASP A 157 2.48 1.78 16.38
N LEU A 158 2.27 1.07 15.26
CA LEU A 158 2.23 -0.40 15.22
C LEU A 158 3.47 -1.03 14.60
N ILE A 159 4.02 -2.04 15.27
CA ILE A 159 4.93 -3.02 14.68
C ILE A 159 4.38 -4.44 14.88
N VAL A 160 4.39 -5.22 13.80
CA VAL A 160 4.03 -6.64 13.80
C VAL A 160 5.27 -7.46 13.52
N ARG A 161 5.67 -8.29 14.48
CA ARG A 161 6.89 -9.10 14.42
C ARG A 161 6.52 -10.56 14.21
N PHE A 162 7.21 -11.24 13.28
CA PHE A 162 6.98 -12.65 12.99
C PHE A 162 8.08 -13.53 13.60
N TYR A 163 7.68 -14.52 14.39
CA TYR A 163 8.60 -15.42 15.08
C TYR A 163 8.13 -16.88 15.07
N THR A 164 9.10 -17.78 15.00
CA THR A 164 8.99 -19.23 14.84
C THR A 164 9.89 -19.93 15.88
N PRO A 165 9.38 -20.21 17.10
CA PRO A 165 10.13 -21.05 18.02
C PRO A 165 10.25 -22.48 17.47
N PRO A 166 11.18 -23.30 18.01
CA PRO A 166 11.24 -24.71 17.69
C PRO A 166 9.87 -25.39 17.88
N GLY A 167 9.31 -25.97 16.82
CA GLY A 167 8.00 -26.63 16.83
C GLY A 167 7.12 -26.19 15.67
N GLU A 168 5.84 -26.59 15.69
CA GLU A 168 4.89 -26.31 14.60
C GLU A 168 4.12 -25.00 14.76
N LEU A 169 4.42 -24.21 15.79
CA LEU A 169 3.72 -22.96 16.08
C LEU A 169 4.55 -21.76 15.64
N ALA A 170 3.89 -20.79 15.04
CA ALA A 170 4.43 -19.48 14.74
C ALA A 170 3.53 -18.37 15.28
N TYR A 171 4.11 -17.19 15.42
CA TYR A 171 3.51 -16.10 16.15
C TYR A 171 3.66 -14.77 15.41
N LEU A 172 2.60 -13.96 15.46
CA LEU A 172 2.65 -12.54 15.14
C LEU A 172 2.48 -11.73 16.42
N GLU A 173 3.47 -10.93 16.75
CA GLU A 173 3.48 -10.06 17.93
C GLU A 173 3.19 -8.62 17.55
N CYS A 174 2.05 -8.08 18.01
CA CYS A 174 1.60 -6.72 17.77
C CYS A 174 2.01 -5.81 18.94
N HIS A 175 2.96 -4.91 18.72
CA HIS A 175 3.48 -4.01 19.76
C HIS A 175 3.47 -2.57 19.28
N THR A 176 3.62 -1.64 20.23
CA THR A 176 3.88 -0.25 19.91
C THR A 176 5.29 -0.05 19.38
N ILE A 177 5.50 0.85 18.42
CA ILE A 177 6.86 1.24 18.00
C ILE A 177 7.51 2.10 19.09
N SER A 178 6.73 3.02 19.68
CA SER A 178 7.21 4.02 20.62
C SER A 178 7.59 3.43 21.98
N SER A 179 6.66 2.70 22.62
CA SER A 179 6.85 2.14 23.98
C SER A 179 7.29 0.69 24.00
N LYS A 180 7.17 -0.04 22.89
CA LYS A 180 7.53 -1.46 22.74
C LYS A 180 6.69 -2.40 23.61
N GLU A 181 5.53 -1.92 24.03
CA GLU A 181 4.58 -2.68 24.84
C GLU A 181 3.54 -3.36 23.93
N PRO A 182 2.83 -4.38 24.42
CA PRO A 182 1.66 -4.93 23.74
C PRO A 182 0.75 -3.81 23.21
N HIS A 183 0.42 -3.85 21.91
CA HIS A 183 -0.31 -2.76 21.28
C HIS A 183 -1.70 -2.60 21.91
N PRO A 184 -2.11 -1.41 22.39
CA PRO A 184 -3.33 -1.24 23.19
C PRO A 184 -4.62 -1.55 22.43
N LEU A 185 -4.60 -1.40 21.10
CA LEU A 185 -5.73 -1.77 20.23
C LEU A 185 -5.80 -3.27 19.88
N ALA A 186 -4.76 -4.05 20.19
CA ALA A 186 -4.75 -5.48 19.92
C ALA A 186 -5.49 -6.20 21.04
N LYS A 187 -6.60 -6.88 20.72
CA LYS A 187 -7.28 -7.75 21.70
C LYS A 187 -6.34 -8.82 22.25
N ASN A 188 -5.51 -9.37 21.37
CA ASN A 188 -4.43 -10.29 21.71
C ASN A 188 -3.16 -9.79 21.02
N ALA A 189 -2.16 -9.37 21.79
CA ALA A 189 -0.89 -8.94 21.22
C ALA A 189 -0.09 -10.09 20.60
N LEU A 190 -0.44 -11.34 20.90
CA LEU A 190 0.19 -12.54 20.35
C LEU A 190 -0.84 -13.35 19.56
N LEU A 191 -0.67 -13.44 18.24
CA LEU A 191 -1.50 -14.26 17.36
C LEU A 191 -0.74 -15.55 17.02
N ALA A 192 -1.15 -16.67 17.60
CA ALA A 192 -0.55 -17.97 17.33
C ALA A 192 -1.23 -18.68 16.15
N PHE A 193 -0.45 -19.36 15.31
CA PHE A 193 -0.96 -20.22 14.26
C PHE A 193 0.02 -21.35 13.96
N SER A 194 -0.51 -22.43 13.36
CA SER A 194 0.31 -23.56 12.96
C SER A 194 0.97 -23.32 11.60
N LEU A 195 2.22 -23.73 11.49
CA LEU A 195 2.93 -23.91 10.23
C LEU A 195 3.03 -25.40 9.96
N ALA A 196 2.85 -25.80 8.69
CA ALA A 196 2.98 -27.20 8.30
C ALA A 196 4.44 -27.70 8.41
N ARG A 197 5.40 -26.79 8.26
CA ARG A 197 6.84 -26.98 8.47
C ARG A 197 7.48 -25.64 8.85
N ASP A 198 8.68 -25.68 9.40
CA ASP A 198 9.51 -24.48 9.56
C ASP A 198 9.61 -23.76 8.21
N PRO A 199 9.43 -22.43 8.18
CA PRO A 199 9.49 -21.69 6.94
C PRO A 199 10.94 -21.74 6.43
N ILE A 200 11.12 -22.37 5.28
CA ILE A 200 12.37 -22.34 4.52
C ILE A 200 12.10 -21.40 3.35
N GLY A 201 13.00 -20.43 3.13
CA GLY A 201 12.92 -19.54 1.98
C GLY A 201 12.25 -18.21 2.24
N VAL A 202 11.72 -17.59 1.18
CA VAL A 202 11.19 -16.23 1.20
C VAL A 202 9.71 -16.24 1.55
N PHE A 203 9.30 -15.42 2.52
CA PHE A 203 7.90 -15.14 2.82
C PHE A 203 7.66 -13.63 2.81
N SER A 204 6.40 -13.21 2.90
CA SER A 204 6.07 -11.78 3.03
C SER A 204 5.05 -11.55 4.13
N ILE A 205 5.27 -10.51 4.93
CA ILE A 205 4.34 -9.98 5.90
C ILE A 205 3.91 -8.56 5.48
N GLN A 206 2.61 -8.26 5.56
CA GLN A 206 2.07 -6.95 5.21
C GLN A 206 1.00 -6.54 6.21
N VAL A 207 0.92 -5.23 6.49
CA VAL A 207 -0.11 -4.63 7.34
C VAL A 207 -0.91 -3.62 6.52
N ALA A 208 -2.23 -3.64 6.67
CA ALA A 208 -3.12 -2.59 6.17
C ALA A 208 -4.23 -2.33 7.19
N ASP A 209 -4.15 -1.20 7.89
CA ASP A 209 -5.08 -0.82 8.96
C ASP A 209 -5.18 -1.89 10.06
N ASP A 210 -6.32 -2.58 10.18
CA ASP A 210 -6.59 -3.64 11.15
C ASP A 210 -6.19 -5.04 10.65
N ILE A 211 -5.63 -5.16 9.45
CA ILE A 211 -5.32 -6.43 8.79
C ILE A 211 -3.83 -6.73 8.77
N ILE A 212 -3.48 -7.98 9.11
CA ILE A 212 -2.16 -8.58 8.86
C ILE A 212 -2.32 -9.70 7.84
N GLY A 213 -1.55 -9.66 6.76
CA GLY A 213 -1.37 -10.78 5.84
C GLY A 213 0.02 -11.37 5.97
N ILE A 214 0.12 -12.70 6.06
CA ILE A 214 1.39 -13.42 5.95
C ILE A 214 1.28 -14.50 4.88
N PHE A 215 2.30 -14.58 4.03
CA PHE A 215 2.29 -15.40 2.83
C PHE A 215 3.61 -16.15 2.66
N PHE A 216 3.50 -17.48 2.53
CA PHE A 216 4.58 -18.43 2.28
C PHE A 216 4.35 -19.05 0.89
N PRO A 217 5.06 -18.58 -0.15
CA PRO A 217 4.92 -19.06 -1.54
C PRO A 217 5.47 -20.47 -1.78
N GLU A 218 6.47 -20.88 -0.99
CA GLU A 218 7.14 -22.16 -1.16
C GLU A 218 6.36 -23.30 -0.49
N ALA A 219 6.50 -24.53 -1.01
CA ALA A 219 5.79 -25.69 -0.50
C ALA A 219 6.29 -26.08 0.92
N PRO A 220 5.40 -26.25 1.92
CA PRO A 220 3.95 -26.17 1.79
C PRO A 220 3.45 -24.72 1.71
N PHE A 221 2.71 -24.40 0.65
CA PHE A 221 2.11 -23.07 0.48
C PHE A 221 1.24 -22.77 1.69
N SER A 222 1.35 -21.54 2.18
CA SER A 222 0.41 -21.07 3.18
C SER A 222 0.17 -19.58 3.09
N PHE A 223 -1.10 -19.21 3.11
CA PHE A 223 -1.53 -17.83 3.29
C PHE A 223 -2.42 -17.73 4.52
N LYS A 224 -2.20 -16.70 5.32
CA LYS A 224 -3.03 -16.41 6.49
C LYS A 224 -3.32 -14.93 6.57
N LEU A 225 -4.58 -14.61 6.88
CA LEU A 225 -5.07 -13.25 7.03
C LEU A 225 -5.69 -13.10 8.43
N PHE A 226 -5.33 -12.05 9.14
CA PHE A 226 -5.78 -11.79 10.50
C PHE A 226 -6.34 -10.39 10.63
N ASN A 227 -7.40 -10.23 11.43
CA ASN A 227 -7.72 -8.97 12.05
C ASN A 227 -6.99 -8.90 13.39
N TRP A 228 -5.96 -8.06 13.49
CA TRP A 228 -5.09 -8.01 14.66
C TRP A 228 -5.72 -7.26 15.84
N ARG A 229 -6.59 -6.29 15.55
CA ARG A 229 -7.38 -5.60 16.59
C ARG A 229 -8.36 -6.56 17.24
N GLY A 230 -9.07 -7.34 16.41
CA GLY A 230 -10.03 -8.35 16.86
C GLY A 230 -9.38 -9.63 17.42
N GLY A 231 -8.12 -9.90 17.08
CA GLY A 231 -7.43 -11.15 17.40
C GLY A 231 -8.02 -12.37 16.68
N ILE A 232 -8.56 -12.17 15.48
CA ILE A 232 -9.30 -13.18 14.71
C ILE A 232 -8.51 -13.55 13.46
N LYS A 233 -8.35 -14.85 13.18
CA LYS A 233 -7.90 -15.33 11.88
C LYS A 233 -9.08 -15.28 10.91
N ILE A 234 -9.01 -14.38 9.92
CA ILE A 234 -10.06 -14.18 8.91
C ILE A 234 -10.11 -15.41 7.99
N THR A 235 -8.95 -15.77 7.43
CA THR A 235 -8.84 -16.91 6.54
C THR A 235 -7.45 -17.54 6.62
N GLU A 236 -7.40 -18.80 6.21
CA GLU A 236 -6.18 -19.54 5.91
C GLU A 236 -6.39 -20.22 4.57
N LEU A 237 -5.36 -20.25 3.73
CA LEU A 237 -5.32 -21.07 2.52
C LEU A 237 -4.07 -21.94 2.57
N LYS A 238 -4.24 -23.21 2.20
CA LYS A 238 -3.18 -24.23 2.12
C LYS A 238 -3.19 -24.89 0.75
N ASP A 239 -2.09 -25.55 0.39
CA ASP A 239 -1.95 -26.31 -0.88
C ASP A 239 -3.19 -27.16 -1.21
N THR A 240 -3.77 -27.83 -0.22
CA THR A 240 -4.91 -28.75 -0.39
C THR A 240 -6.24 -28.07 -0.72
N GLU A 241 -6.33 -26.75 -0.53
CA GLU A 241 -7.56 -25.96 -0.68
C GLU A 241 -7.53 -25.08 -1.94
N ILE A 242 -6.42 -25.08 -2.68
CA ILE A 242 -6.27 -24.31 -3.91
C ILE A 242 -6.95 -25.10 -5.05
N GLU A 243 -8.09 -24.60 -5.52
CA GLU A 243 -8.80 -25.17 -6.68
C GLU A 243 -8.15 -24.81 -8.03
N THR A 244 -7.24 -23.82 -8.06
CA THR A 244 -6.54 -23.41 -9.29
C THR A 244 -5.31 -24.27 -9.57
N PRO A 245 -5.09 -24.67 -10.83
CA PRO A 245 -3.87 -25.39 -11.22
C PRO A 245 -2.62 -24.50 -11.22
N LEU A 246 -2.77 -23.17 -11.14
CA LEU A 246 -1.66 -22.24 -11.24
C LEU A 246 -1.07 -21.88 -9.86
N PRO A 247 0.25 -22.02 -9.65
CA PRO A 247 0.90 -21.66 -8.40
C PRO A 247 0.80 -20.16 -8.12
N ILE A 248 0.39 -19.83 -6.90
CA ILE A 248 0.40 -18.46 -6.39
C ILE A 248 1.85 -18.08 -6.09
N SER A 249 2.34 -17.06 -6.77
CA SER A 249 3.72 -16.59 -6.65
C SER A 249 3.85 -15.38 -5.73
N VAL A 250 2.81 -14.54 -5.68
CA VAL A 250 2.84 -13.28 -4.92
C VAL A 250 1.49 -13.00 -4.27
N PHE A 251 1.55 -12.46 -3.06
CA PHE A 251 0.45 -11.85 -2.33
C PHE A 251 0.69 -10.35 -2.17
N HIS A 252 -0.36 -9.54 -2.28
CA HIS A 252 -0.29 -8.13 -1.89
C HIS A 252 -1.62 -7.58 -1.37
N LEU A 253 -1.59 -6.88 -0.24
CA LEU A 253 -2.74 -6.12 0.27
C LEU A 253 -3.04 -4.92 -0.62
N LEU A 254 -4.27 -4.87 -1.15
CA LEU A 254 -4.78 -3.72 -1.89
C LEU A 254 -5.34 -2.67 -0.93
N SER A 255 -6.03 -3.10 0.10
CA SER A 255 -6.60 -2.27 1.14
C SER A 255 -6.75 -3.11 2.42
N SER A 256 -7.36 -2.54 3.46
CA SER A 256 -7.77 -3.32 4.63
C SER A 256 -8.93 -4.27 4.34
N ARG A 257 -9.52 -4.27 3.14
CA ARG A 257 -10.69 -5.09 2.78
C ARG A 257 -10.55 -5.81 1.43
N SER A 258 -9.35 -5.77 0.85
CA SER A 258 -9.08 -6.46 -0.41
C SER A 258 -7.60 -6.78 -0.59
N TYR A 259 -7.31 -7.85 -1.33
CA TYR A 259 -5.95 -8.26 -1.69
C TYR A 259 -5.91 -8.87 -3.09
N ILE A 260 -4.69 -9.05 -3.60
CA ILE A 260 -4.44 -9.79 -4.84
C ILE A 260 -3.53 -10.98 -4.60
N PHE A 261 -3.77 -12.03 -5.39
CA PHE A 261 -2.79 -13.05 -5.69
C PHE A 261 -2.35 -12.93 -7.15
N ALA A 262 -1.06 -13.08 -7.39
CA ALA A 262 -0.56 -13.26 -8.75
C ALA A 262 -0.09 -14.70 -8.91
N HIS A 263 -0.59 -15.31 -9.98
CA HIS A 263 -0.33 -16.68 -10.38
C HIS A 263 0.62 -16.65 -11.56
N THR A 264 1.64 -17.50 -11.54
CA THR A 264 2.51 -17.71 -12.70
C THR A 264 2.20 -19.06 -13.32
N SER A 265 2.28 -19.14 -14.65
CA SER A 265 2.13 -20.39 -15.37
C SER A 265 3.49 -20.94 -15.76
N PHE A 266 3.66 -22.25 -15.57
CA PHE A 266 4.81 -22.99 -16.11
C PHE A 266 4.53 -23.51 -17.53
N ASP A 267 3.29 -23.37 -18.02
CA ASP A 267 2.93 -23.75 -19.37
C ASP A 267 3.50 -22.76 -20.39
N LEU A 268 4.10 -23.30 -21.45
CA LEU A 268 4.75 -22.48 -22.47
C LEU A 268 3.73 -21.61 -23.21
N GLY A 269 3.95 -20.30 -23.23
CA GLY A 269 3.08 -19.33 -23.89
C GLY A 269 2.01 -18.70 -22.97
N ASP A 270 1.92 -19.14 -21.71
CA ASP A 270 0.99 -18.60 -20.72
C ASP A 270 1.74 -17.78 -19.66
N ALA A 271 1.23 -16.58 -19.36
CA ALA A 271 1.78 -15.70 -18.34
C ALA A 271 1.12 -15.90 -16.96
N GLY A 272 -0.02 -16.57 -16.90
CA GLY A 272 -0.83 -16.68 -15.68
C GLY A 272 -1.79 -15.50 -15.52
N GLN A 273 -2.10 -15.16 -14.27
CA GLN A 273 -3.21 -14.26 -13.96
C GLN A 273 -3.04 -13.55 -12.61
N ILE A 274 -3.87 -12.52 -12.38
CA ILE A 274 -3.97 -11.83 -11.09
C ILE A 274 -5.41 -11.98 -10.59
N ASP A 275 -5.59 -12.66 -9.46
CA ASP A 275 -6.88 -12.82 -8.81
C ASP A 275 -7.06 -11.77 -7.71
N ILE A 276 -8.23 -11.14 -7.69
CA ILE A 276 -8.60 -10.08 -6.75
C ILE A 276 -9.64 -10.63 -5.78
N TYR A 277 -9.39 -10.44 -4.49
CA TYR A 277 -10.27 -10.89 -3.42
C TYR A 277 -10.74 -9.71 -2.58
N ALA A 278 -11.98 -9.79 -2.11
CA ALA A 278 -12.61 -8.84 -1.20
C ALA A 278 -13.12 -9.55 0.07
N PHE A 279 -13.12 -8.87 1.21
CA PHE A 279 -13.56 -9.44 2.49
C PHE A 279 -14.04 -8.35 3.46
N ASP A 280 -14.82 -8.73 4.47
CA ASP A 280 -15.41 -7.80 5.46
C ASP A 280 -14.43 -7.38 6.58
N GLY A 281 -13.45 -8.24 6.88
CA GLY A 281 -12.40 -8.02 7.88
C GLY A 281 -12.84 -8.28 9.33
N GLU A 282 -14.12 -8.52 9.59
CA GLU A 282 -14.66 -8.59 10.95
C GLU A 282 -14.88 -10.02 11.45
N ARG A 283 -15.04 -10.96 10.53
CA ARG A 283 -15.40 -12.35 10.85
C ARG A 283 -14.45 -13.31 10.18
N ALA A 284 -14.37 -14.51 10.76
CA ALA A 284 -13.72 -15.66 10.12
C ALA A 284 -14.60 -16.13 8.96
N ASN A 285 -14.43 -15.48 7.81
CA ASN A 285 -15.18 -15.72 6.58
C ASN A 285 -14.20 -15.90 5.43
N HIS A 286 -14.55 -16.74 4.46
CA HIS A 286 -13.78 -16.87 3.24
C HIS A 286 -13.84 -15.55 2.43
N PRO A 287 -12.69 -14.97 2.06
CA PRO A 287 -12.66 -13.88 1.11
C PRO A 287 -13.35 -14.27 -0.18
N THR A 288 -14.10 -13.34 -0.75
CA THR A 288 -14.80 -13.54 -2.02
C THR A 288 -13.86 -13.21 -3.18
N HIS A 289 -13.69 -14.15 -4.10
CA HIS A 289 -13.02 -13.90 -5.37
C HIS A 289 -13.90 -12.99 -6.24
N VAL A 290 -13.42 -11.80 -6.59
CA VAL A 290 -14.21 -10.79 -7.31
C VAL A 290 -13.81 -10.60 -8.77
N ALA A 291 -12.55 -10.85 -9.12
CA ALA A 291 -12.09 -10.78 -10.51
C ALA A 291 -10.77 -11.53 -10.73
N THR A 292 -10.61 -12.07 -11.94
CA THR A 292 -9.35 -12.59 -12.49
C THR A 292 -8.93 -11.68 -13.63
N LEU A 293 -7.73 -11.13 -13.56
CA LEU A 293 -7.12 -10.36 -14.63
C LEU A 293 -6.08 -11.22 -15.33
N GLU A 294 -6.34 -11.61 -16.58
CA GLU A 294 -5.42 -12.43 -17.35
C GLU A 294 -4.18 -11.61 -17.74
N LEU A 295 -3.00 -12.20 -17.61
CA LEU A 295 -1.76 -11.63 -18.14
C LEU A 295 -1.64 -11.93 -19.65
N PRO A 296 -0.84 -11.16 -20.40
CA PRO A 296 -0.76 -11.33 -21.85
C PRO A 296 -0.16 -12.68 -22.23
N LYS A 297 -0.57 -13.19 -23.39
CA LYS A 297 0.06 -14.40 -23.95
C LYS A 297 1.53 -14.14 -24.24
N LEU A 298 2.35 -15.10 -23.85
CA LEU A 298 3.80 -15.04 -24.09
C LEU A 298 4.13 -15.59 -25.48
N LEU A 299 5.27 -15.17 -26.02
CA LEU A 299 5.86 -15.79 -27.20
C LEU A 299 6.03 -17.30 -27.00
N PRO A 300 5.86 -18.13 -28.06
CA PRO A 300 6.01 -19.57 -27.95
C PRO A 300 7.33 -19.96 -27.29
N LYS A 301 7.28 -20.98 -26.41
CA LYS A 301 8.43 -21.51 -25.63
C LYS A 301 8.95 -20.57 -24.52
N THR A 302 8.19 -19.54 -24.16
CA THR A 302 8.49 -18.68 -23.01
C THR A 302 7.58 -19.03 -21.83
N TYR A 303 8.09 -18.82 -20.63
CA TYR A 303 7.34 -18.87 -19.37
C TYR A 303 7.88 -17.81 -18.41
N ILE A 304 7.13 -17.48 -17.36
CA ILE A 304 7.56 -16.55 -16.32
C ILE A 304 8.33 -17.32 -15.25
N THR A 305 9.54 -16.87 -14.94
CA THR A 305 10.35 -17.42 -13.83
C THR A 305 10.17 -16.68 -12.53
N THR A 306 9.84 -15.39 -12.63
CA THR A 306 9.68 -14.55 -11.45
C THR A 306 8.65 -13.48 -11.75
N LEU A 307 7.65 -13.39 -10.88
CA LEU A 307 6.73 -12.27 -10.81
C LEU A 307 6.87 -11.67 -9.42
N ILE A 308 7.11 -10.37 -9.33
CA ILE A 308 7.18 -9.63 -8.07
C ILE A 308 6.22 -8.46 -8.17
N ILE A 309 5.41 -8.24 -7.14
CA ILE A 309 4.55 -7.07 -7.02
C ILE A 309 5.06 -6.21 -5.88
N GLN A 310 5.26 -4.92 -6.15
CA GLN A 310 5.59 -3.93 -5.15
C GLN A 310 4.68 -2.72 -5.30
N ALA A 311 4.27 -2.12 -4.20
CA ALA A 311 3.60 -0.83 -4.18
C ALA A 311 4.20 0.05 -3.09
N GLY A 312 3.89 1.34 -3.13
CA GLY A 312 4.16 2.22 -1.99
C GLY A 312 3.46 1.69 -0.72
N PRO A 313 4.02 2.00 0.46
CA PRO A 313 3.50 1.47 1.71
C PRO A 313 2.05 1.91 1.95
N PHE A 314 1.29 1.08 2.67
CA PHE A 314 -0.05 1.43 3.15
C PHE A 314 0.09 2.06 4.53
N CYS A 315 -0.56 3.20 4.76
CA CYS A 315 -0.68 3.78 6.09
C CYS A 315 -2.16 3.90 6.44
N ALA A 316 -2.58 3.43 7.62
CA ALA A 316 -3.98 3.49 8.02
C ALA A 316 -4.51 4.92 8.15
N GLN A 317 -3.63 5.85 8.53
CA GLN A 317 -3.97 7.26 8.71
C GLN A 317 -2.98 8.16 7.95
N PRO A 318 -3.33 9.43 7.69
CA PRO A 318 -2.36 10.42 7.27
C PRO A 318 -1.20 10.55 8.26
N ILE A 319 0.01 10.78 7.75
CA ILE A 319 1.21 10.86 8.58
C ILE A 319 1.14 12.10 9.48
N PHE A 320 1.16 11.88 10.79
CA PHE A 320 1.12 12.96 11.78
C PHE A 320 2.34 13.90 11.67
N GLY A 321 2.09 15.21 11.80
CA GLY A 321 3.15 16.21 11.71
C GLY A 321 3.65 16.46 10.28
N THR A 322 2.85 16.09 9.27
CA THR A 322 3.07 16.50 7.89
C THR A 322 1.83 17.24 7.38
N PRO A 323 1.98 18.29 6.56
CA PRO A 323 0.84 19.02 5.99
C PRO A 323 0.00 18.18 5.04
N PHE A 324 0.64 17.20 4.38
CA PHE A 324 0.01 16.32 3.43
C PHE A 324 0.76 15.00 3.34
N SER A 325 0.04 13.94 3.00
CA SER A 325 0.60 12.60 2.81
C SER A 325 0.00 11.95 1.57
N LYS A 326 0.64 10.90 1.05
CA LYS A 326 0.15 10.21 -0.15
C LYS A 326 -1.12 9.43 0.17
N SER A 327 -2.11 9.52 -0.72
CA SER A 327 -3.35 8.75 -0.61
C SER A 327 -3.11 7.27 -0.90
N ASN A 328 -3.69 6.38 -0.09
CA ASN A 328 -3.70 4.93 -0.38
C ASN A 328 -4.39 4.60 -1.72
N GLU A 329 -5.31 5.46 -2.17
CA GLU A 329 -6.08 5.28 -3.42
C GLU A 329 -5.28 5.67 -4.68
N HIS A 330 -4.17 6.40 -4.51
CA HIS A 330 -3.31 6.87 -5.59
C HIS A 330 -2.01 6.08 -5.69
N ARG A 331 -1.93 4.91 -5.05
CA ARG A 331 -0.77 4.03 -5.12
C ARG A 331 -0.62 3.44 -6.51
N ILE A 332 0.63 3.30 -6.92
CA ILE A 332 1.04 2.63 -8.15
C ILE A 332 1.65 1.29 -7.76
N TYR A 333 1.18 0.23 -8.40
CA TYR A 333 1.69 -1.13 -8.30
C TYR A 333 2.67 -1.35 -9.44
N MET A 334 3.88 -1.76 -9.09
CA MET A 334 4.92 -2.17 -10.03
C MET A 334 5.00 -3.70 -10.02
N LEU A 335 4.74 -4.30 -11.18
CA LEU A 335 4.89 -5.72 -11.41
C LEU A 335 6.19 -5.93 -12.18
N LEU A 336 7.18 -6.57 -11.56
CA LEU A 336 8.40 -7.00 -12.23
C LEU A 336 8.20 -8.45 -12.69
N ILE A 337 8.23 -8.65 -14.00
CA ILE A 337 8.12 -9.96 -14.63
C ILE A 337 9.47 -10.32 -15.24
N ARG A 338 9.99 -11.52 -14.95
CA ARG A 338 11.19 -12.09 -15.57
C ARG A 338 10.82 -13.37 -16.31
N TYR A 339 11.41 -13.54 -17.49
CA TYR A 339 11.16 -14.69 -18.35
C TYR A 339 12.23 -15.77 -18.19
N GLY A 340 11.85 -17.02 -18.43
CA GLY A 340 12.72 -18.20 -18.40
C GLY A 340 13.59 -18.40 -19.63
N ILE A 341 14.14 -17.33 -20.20
CA ILE A 341 15.06 -17.40 -21.33
C ILE A 341 16.45 -16.96 -20.86
N ALA A 342 17.50 -17.68 -21.27
CA ALA A 342 18.89 -17.45 -20.85
C ALA A 342 19.57 -16.30 -21.62
N THR A 343 18.91 -15.15 -21.76
CA THR A 343 19.49 -13.93 -22.33
C THR A 343 19.34 -12.74 -21.37
N PRO A 344 20.35 -11.85 -21.28
CA PRO A 344 20.21 -10.59 -20.55
C PRO A 344 19.01 -9.77 -21.07
N GLY A 345 18.37 -8.99 -20.19
CA GLY A 345 17.27 -8.09 -20.57
C GLY A 345 15.88 -8.74 -20.68
N ASN A 346 15.72 -10.01 -20.28
CA ASN A 346 14.45 -10.75 -20.28
C ASN A 346 13.54 -10.40 -19.09
N TRP A 347 13.10 -9.15 -19.04
CA TRP A 347 12.15 -8.70 -18.04
C TRP A 347 11.23 -7.63 -18.62
N CYS A 348 10.10 -7.40 -17.97
CA CYS A 348 9.34 -6.17 -18.15
C CYS A 348 8.88 -5.66 -16.79
N ARG A 349 8.62 -4.36 -16.71
CA ARG A 349 7.93 -3.76 -15.57
C ARG A 349 6.59 -3.22 -16.02
N LEU A 350 5.54 -3.51 -15.27
CA LEU A 350 4.22 -2.93 -15.47
C LEU A 350 3.89 -2.03 -14.31
N PHE A 351 3.44 -0.82 -14.61
CA PHE A 351 2.94 0.11 -13.62
C PHE A 351 1.42 0.19 -13.76
N VAL A 352 0.70 -0.22 -12.72
CA VAL A 352 -0.76 -0.25 -12.69
C VAL A 352 -1.24 0.63 -11.54
N HIS A 353 -2.17 1.52 -11.82
CA HIS A 353 -2.74 2.38 -10.77
C HIS A 353 -3.76 1.59 -9.92
N TYR A 354 -3.70 1.72 -8.59
CA TYR A 354 -4.58 1.04 -7.62
C TYR A 354 -6.06 1.00 -8.03
N ARG A 355 -6.58 2.15 -8.46
CA ARG A 355 -7.96 2.33 -8.96
C ARG A 355 -8.46 1.20 -9.86
N TRP A 356 -7.58 0.58 -10.66
CA TRP A 356 -7.96 -0.48 -11.60
C TRP A 356 -8.25 -1.80 -10.91
N PHE A 357 -7.45 -2.18 -9.90
CA PHE A 357 -7.80 -3.33 -9.07
C PHE A 357 -9.03 -3.03 -8.22
N HIS A 358 -9.11 -1.83 -7.65
CA HIS A 358 -10.20 -1.44 -6.77
C HIS A 358 -11.56 -1.33 -7.48
N LYS A 359 -11.58 -1.00 -8.77
CA LYS A 359 -12.80 -0.97 -9.60
C LYS A 359 -13.61 -2.26 -9.46
N TYR A 360 -12.96 -3.43 -9.55
CA TYR A 360 -13.65 -4.72 -9.48
C TYR A 360 -14.20 -5.02 -8.08
N VAL A 361 -13.49 -4.58 -7.04
CA VAL A 361 -13.98 -4.63 -5.66
C VAL A 361 -15.25 -3.79 -5.51
N LEU A 362 -15.26 -2.56 -6.03
CA LEU A 362 -16.44 -1.68 -5.98
C LEU A 362 -17.62 -2.22 -6.79
N GLU A 363 -17.38 -2.78 -7.98
CA GLU A 363 -18.43 -3.38 -8.80
C GLU A 363 -19.10 -4.56 -8.08
N HIS A 364 -18.31 -5.38 -7.40
CA HIS A 364 -18.82 -6.46 -6.57
C HIS A 364 -19.60 -5.93 -5.36
N CYS A 365 -19.04 -4.99 -4.58
CA CYS A 365 -19.71 -4.41 -3.41
C CYS A 365 -21.03 -3.71 -3.75
N HIS A 366 -21.15 -3.11 -4.94
CA HIS A 366 -22.39 -2.51 -5.44
C HIS A 366 -23.38 -3.54 -6.02
N GLY A 367 -23.08 -4.85 -5.94
CA GLY A 367 -23.94 -5.91 -6.44
C GLY A 367 -24.04 -5.96 -7.98
N LYS A 368 -23.11 -5.31 -8.70
CA LYS A 368 -23.10 -5.34 -10.17
C LYS A 368 -22.67 -6.71 -10.70
N THR A 369 -21.83 -7.41 -9.95
CA THR A 369 -21.33 -8.76 -10.29
C THR A 369 -21.67 -9.75 -9.19
N LYS A 370 -22.30 -10.87 -9.56
CA LYS A 370 -22.60 -11.97 -8.64
C LYS A 370 -21.48 -13.01 -8.57
N PHE A 371 -20.63 -13.05 -9.59
CA PHE A 371 -19.53 -14.00 -9.73
C PHE A 371 -18.24 -13.24 -10.06
N ALA A 372 -17.10 -13.89 -9.85
CA ALA A 372 -15.81 -13.34 -10.25
C ALA A 372 -15.82 -13.04 -11.75
N THR A 373 -15.38 -11.83 -12.11
CA THR A 373 -15.28 -11.42 -13.52
C THR A 373 -13.90 -11.80 -14.05
N VAL A 374 -13.85 -12.57 -15.14
CA VAL A 374 -12.60 -12.83 -15.85
C VAL A 374 -12.41 -11.74 -16.91
N VAL A 375 -11.28 -11.05 -16.88
CA VAL A 375 -10.99 -9.92 -17.77
C VAL A 375 -9.72 -10.22 -18.56
N PRO A 376 -9.83 -10.43 -19.88
CA PRO A 376 -8.68 -10.67 -20.75
C PRO A 376 -7.70 -9.51 -20.77
N TRP A 377 -6.40 -9.81 -20.99
CA TRP A 377 -5.36 -8.79 -21.09
C TRP A 377 -5.72 -7.64 -22.03
N ASP A 378 -6.25 -7.94 -23.22
CA ASP A 378 -6.58 -6.92 -24.24
C ASP A 378 -7.63 -5.91 -23.77
N GLU A 379 -8.43 -6.25 -22.76
CA GLU A 379 -9.45 -5.36 -22.19
C GLU A 379 -8.91 -4.48 -21.06
N TRP A 380 -8.10 -5.04 -20.15
CA TRP A 380 -7.63 -4.30 -18.98
C TRP A 380 -6.19 -3.80 -19.08
N GLY A 381 -5.29 -4.49 -19.77
CA GLY A 381 -3.85 -4.23 -19.76
C GLY A 381 -3.44 -2.96 -20.52
N PRO A 382 -3.61 -2.91 -21.86
CA PRO A 382 -3.04 -1.87 -22.71
C PRO A 382 -3.43 -0.43 -22.35
N GLN A 383 -4.65 -0.20 -21.88
CA GLN A 383 -5.14 1.15 -21.55
C GLN A 383 -4.83 1.58 -20.12
N ASN A 384 -4.53 0.61 -19.24
CA ASN A 384 -4.55 0.83 -17.79
C ASN A 384 -3.24 0.45 -17.10
N SER A 385 -2.26 -0.01 -17.88
CA SER A 385 -0.90 -0.25 -17.45
C SER A 385 0.08 0.56 -18.30
N LEU A 386 1.17 0.99 -17.68
CA LEU A 386 2.34 1.49 -18.39
C LEU A 386 3.40 0.39 -18.36
N MET A 387 3.79 -0.10 -19.54
CA MET A 387 4.87 -1.07 -19.66
C MET A 387 6.21 -0.36 -19.89
N LEU A 388 7.21 -0.72 -19.08
CA LEU A 388 8.61 -0.46 -19.36
C LEU A 388 9.26 -1.79 -19.77
N PRO A 389 9.43 -2.04 -21.07
CA PRO A 389 10.02 -3.28 -21.56
C PRO A 389 11.53 -3.30 -21.27
N GLY A 390 12.05 -4.49 -20.92
CA GLY A 390 13.48 -4.77 -21.06
C GLY A 390 13.85 -4.98 -22.52
N GLU A 391 15.15 -5.18 -22.79
CA GLU A 391 15.68 -5.35 -24.15
C GLU A 391 15.01 -6.49 -24.94
N ASN A 392 14.52 -7.52 -24.23
CA ASN A 392 13.96 -8.73 -24.82
C ASN A 392 12.59 -9.06 -24.18
N HIS A 393 11.61 -8.15 -24.26
CA HIS A 393 10.24 -8.45 -23.83
C HIS A 393 9.61 -9.57 -24.67
N GLN A 394 8.73 -10.39 -24.08
CA GLN A 394 8.27 -11.65 -24.67
C GLN A 394 6.74 -11.75 -24.79
N TRP A 395 6.05 -10.62 -24.95
CA TRP A 395 4.59 -10.58 -25.12
C TRP A 395 4.24 -10.61 -26.60
N ASN A 396 3.13 -11.29 -26.94
CA ASN A 396 2.58 -11.27 -28.30
C ASN A 396 1.82 -9.98 -28.62
#